data_AF-A0A9D8IRG6-F1
#
_entry.id   AF-A0A9D8IRG6-F1
#
_cell.length_a   1.000
_cell.length_b   1.000
_cell.length_c   1.000
_cell.angle_alpha   90.00
_cell.angle_beta   90.00
_cell.angle_gamma   90.00
#
_symmetry.space_group_name_H-M   'P 1'
#
loop_
_entity.id
_entity.type
_entity.pdbx_description
1 polymer ?
#
loop_
_entity_poly.entity_id
_entity_poly.type
_entity_poly.pdbx_seq_one_letter_code
_entity_poly.pdbx_strand_id
1 'polypeptide(L)'
;MRRRGARMNATAIILFVLALSAGDQATPPATSPAPTPASAPEKPLASAAPAAPAAPPASDRSVKVLPGFAWDLFACEPLVVDPVAIGIDEQGRIFVAESERQEKGVEDNRNQSYWLFDDLASVTVDDRLRMYEKWAHKRTNGMEHYRRHVDRVRVLLDPGADGKPTRAVNFSGDLRDPLDGTNAGVLSIDGDVWVTCIPALWRFRDRDGDFVADERERVFDGFGVRIALRGHDMHGLIVGPDGRLYWSIGDRGYHLTLPDGRVLADPKSGAVFRCELDGSNLELFCTGLRNPQELAFNRFGDLFTGDNNSDAGDKARIVWCVEGGETGWDMNYQTLEGANQRGPWNQERLWRLWQERDASDPLRAAWALPPLAHVSSGPSGIVAYPGLGFDAEWQDHFFLCDFLGDALASRILSFKLERDGANYSVSGVAPFVTEVLPTDVDFDYSGHMVISDWDAGWESNGRGQIYRVWDPKFVDTKPVRDLDELMRRGFKSMDDDALVTLLAHADMRVRLRAQWELARRGPDGWAGLVAAFVDGKDPMERLHGIWGLGQVMRAHRGDPKIADIGEL
;
A
#
# COMPACT_ATOMS: atom_id res chain seq x y z
N MET A 1 62.38 -13.08 8.05
CA MET A 1 62.71 -14.05 6.97
C MET A 1 61.44 -14.28 6.15
N ARG A 2 61.48 -14.10 4.83
CA ARG A 2 60.32 -14.08 3.89
C ARG A 2 59.53 -15.40 3.86
N ARG A 3 58.20 -15.32 3.67
CA ARG A 3 57.36 -15.98 2.61
C ARG A 3 55.86 -15.82 2.97
N ARG A 4 55.11 -15.05 2.17
CA ARG A 4 54.27 -15.43 1.00
C ARG A 4 52.84 -15.79 1.42
N GLY A 5 51.89 -15.00 0.91
CA GLY A 5 50.45 -15.25 1.06
C GLY A 5 49.95 -16.40 0.20
N ALA A 6 48.75 -16.84 0.52
CA ALA A 6 47.88 -17.64 -0.33
C ALA A 6 46.44 -17.19 -0.08
N ARG A 7 45.74 -16.86 -1.16
CA ARG A 7 44.29 -16.65 -1.22
C ARG A 7 43.59 -17.96 -0.86
N MET A 8 42.52 -17.88 -0.06
CA MET A 8 41.63 -19.01 0.20
C MET A 8 40.41 -18.91 -0.71
N ASN A 9 40.17 -19.98 -1.47
CA ASN A 9 39.02 -20.21 -2.33
C ASN A 9 37.76 -20.47 -1.49
N ALA A 10 36.65 -19.89 -1.93
CA ALA A 10 35.32 -20.14 -1.41
C ALA A 10 34.81 -21.50 -1.91
N THR A 11 34.78 -22.50 -1.03
CA THR A 11 33.94 -23.69 -1.18
C THR A 11 33.67 -24.25 0.21
N ALA A 12 32.60 -23.80 0.86
CA ALA A 12 31.89 -24.51 1.92
C ALA A 12 30.75 -23.63 2.43
N ILE A 13 29.52 -24.06 2.18
CA ILE A 13 28.32 -24.05 3.06
C ILE A 13 27.12 -24.12 2.12
N ILE A 14 26.42 -25.27 2.10
CA ILE A 14 24.95 -25.44 2.01
C ILE A 14 24.67 -26.94 1.79
N LEU A 15 24.04 -27.58 2.77
CA LEU A 15 23.34 -28.85 2.64
C LEU A 15 22.32 -28.92 3.78
N PHE A 16 21.04 -28.76 3.42
CA PHE A 16 19.77 -29.09 4.12
C PHE A 16 18.74 -28.15 3.46
N VAL A 17 17.79 -28.57 2.62
CA VAL A 17 16.69 -29.50 2.87
C VAL A 17 16.16 -30.00 1.52
N LEU A 18 15.97 -31.31 1.34
CA LEU A 18 14.95 -31.85 0.42
C LEU A 18 14.59 -33.29 0.80
N ALA A 19 13.31 -33.59 0.51
CA ALA A 19 12.63 -34.89 0.45
C ALA A 19 11.87 -35.34 1.72
N LEU A 20 10.54 -35.31 1.60
CA LEU A 20 9.76 -36.55 1.44
C LEU A 20 8.39 -36.24 0.81
N SER A 21 8.20 -36.72 -0.43
CA SER A 21 6.89 -36.99 -1.02
C SER A 21 6.81 -38.47 -1.37
N ALA A 22 5.74 -39.11 -0.89
CA ALA A 22 5.13 -40.33 -1.38
C ALA A 22 3.70 -40.24 -0.80
N GLY A 23 2.62 -40.21 -1.57
CA GLY A 23 2.31 -41.00 -2.74
C GLY A 23 1.13 -41.88 -2.31
N ASP A 24 -0.09 -41.46 -2.62
CA ASP A 24 -1.23 -42.37 -2.59
C ASP A 24 -2.26 -41.97 -3.65
N GLN A 25 -2.65 -42.95 -4.47
CA GLN A 25 -3.64 -42.81 -5.52
C GLN A 25 -5.04 -42.96 -4.90
N ALA A 26 -5.91 -41.97 -5.11
CA ALA A 26 -7.33 -42.09 -4.84
C ALA A 26 -8.13 -41.79 -6.12
N THR A 27 -9.08 -42.68 -6.40
CA THR A 27 -10.08 -42.70 -7.48
C THR A 27 -10.91 -41.41 -7.60
N PRO A 28 -11.44 -41.08 -8.80
CA PRO A 28 -12.09 -39.80 -9.04
C PRO A 28 -13.53 -39.78 -8.48
N PRO A 29 -13.97 -38.71 -7.80
CA PRO A 29 -15.38 -38.47 -7.56
C PRO A 29 -16.00 -37.62 -8.67
N ALA A 30 -17.33 -37.73 -8.74
CA ALA A 30 -18.20 -37.26 -9.80
C ALA A 30 -18.15 -35.74 -10.06
N THR A 31 -18.36 -35.41 -11.33
CA THR A 31 -18.56 -34.07 -11.89
C THR A 31 -19.69 -33.31 -11.16
N SER A 32 -19.35 -32.15 -10.59
CA SER A 32 -20.28 -31.09 -10.20
C SER A 32 -20.13 -29.87 -11.13
N PRO A 33 -21.17 -29.03 -11.26
CA PRO A 33 -21.46 -28.29 -12.48
C PRO A 33 -20.56 -27.07 -12.70
N ALA A 34 -20.46 -26.67 -13.97
CA ALA A 34 -19.68 -25.55 -14.44
C ALA A 34 -20.02 -24.22 -13.73
N PRO A 35 -19.04 -23.32 -13.55
CA PRO A 35 -19.29 -21.98 -13.04
C PRO A 35 -20.16 -21.18 -14.02
N THR A 36 -21.12 -20.46 -13.47
CA THR A 36 -22.00 -19.53 -14.20
C THR A 36 -21.14 -18.49 -14.95
N PRO A 37 -21.41 -18.17 -16.23
CA PRO A 37 -20.66 -17.16 -16.94
C PRO A 37 -20.79 -15.80 -16.25
N ALA A 38 -19.66 -15.12 -16.05
CA ALA A 38 -19.62 -13.72 -15.71
C ALA A 38 -20.43 -12.92 -16.74
N SER A 39 -21.33 -12.05 -16.29
CA SER A 39 -22.03 -11.11 -17.16
C SER A 39 -21.02 -10.22 -17.87
N ALA A 40 -21.23 -9.99 -19.18
CA ALA A 40 -20.40 -9.11 -19.99
C ALA A 40 -20.29 -7.71 -19.34
N PRO A 41 -19.12 -7.04 -19.43
CA PRO A 41 -18.95 -5.71 -18.86
C PRO A 41 -19.80 -4.70 -19.64
N GLU A 42 -20.77 -4.08 -18.96
CA GLU A 42 -21.44 -2.90 -19.49
C GLU A 42 -20.49 -1.70 -19.41
N LYS A 43 -20.27 -1.05 -20.56
CA LYS A 43 -19.47 0.18 -20.67
C LYS A 43 -20.10 1.26 -19.78
N PRO A 44 -19.34 1.89 -18.85
CA PRO A 44 -19.85 3.01 -18.08
C PRO A 44 -20.31 4.12 -19.03
N LEU A 45 -21.54 4.62 -18.84
CA LEU A 45 -22.02 5.79 -19.56
C LEU A 45 -21.12 6.98 -19.22
N ALA A 46 -20.43 7.52 -20.23
CA ALA A 46 -19.64 8.74 -20.12
C ALA A 46 -20.53 9.85 -19.53
N SER A 47 -20.24 10.23 -18.28
CA SER A 47 -20.78 11.44 -17.68
C SER A 47 -20.33 12.64 -18.52
N ALA A 48 -21.27 13.51 -18.90
CA ALA A 48 -20.96 14.73 -19.63
C ALA A 48 -19.86 15.53 -18.91
N ALA A 49 -18.80 15.90 -19.63
CA ALA A 49 -17.70 16.68 -19.10
C ALA A 49 -18.22 18.02 -18.56
N PRO A 50 -17.97 18.36 -17.29
CA PRO A 50 -18.22 19.71 -16.80
C PRO A 50 -17.33 20.71 -17.56
N ALA A 51 -17.83 21.93 -17.73
CA ALA A 51 -17.08 23.03 -18.34
C ALA A 51 -15.73 23.22 -17.64
N ALA A 52 -14.70 23.61 -18.40
CA ALA A 52 -13.35 23.84 -17.91
C ALA A 52 -13.37 24.67 -16.62
N PRO A 53 -12.94 24.13 -15.47
CA PRO A 53 -12.94 24.88 -14.22
C PRO A 53 -11.95 26.05 -14.33
N ALA A 54 -12.33 27.17 -13.73
CA ALA A 54 -11.40 28.26 -13.46
C ALA A 54 -10.24 27.73 -12.60
N ALA A 55 -9.10 28.44 -12.62
CA ALA A 55 -7.94 28.14 -11.77
C ALA A 55 -8.40 27.85 -10.32
N PRO A 56 -7.81 26.85 -9.64
CA PRO A 56 -8.23 26.45 -8.31
C PRO A 56 -8.24 27.67 -7.37
N PRO A 57 -9.32 27.91 -6.60
CA PRO A 57 -9.33 28.97 -5.60
C PRO A 57 -8.14 28.79 -4.65
N ALA A 58 -7.55 29.90 -4.19
CA ALA A 58 -6.50 29.83 -3.18
C ALA A 58 -7.04 29.14 -1.93
N SER A 59 -6.27 28.17 -1.40
CA SER A 59 -6.55 27.56 -0.09
C SER A 59 -6.62 28.67 0.97
N ASP A 60 -7.69 28.68 1.77
CA ASP A 60 -7.82 29.57 2.93
C ASP A 60 -6.99 29.09 4.14
N ARG A 61 -6.39 27.88 4.04
CA ARG A 61 -5.54 27.28 5.06
C ARG A 61 -4.13 27.84 5.13
N SER A 62 -3.62 27.92 6.35
CA SER A 62 -2.26 28.29 6.69
C SER A 62 -1.32 27.09 6.73
N VAL A 63 -1.21 26.32 5.64
CA VAL A 63 -0.26 25.19 5.58
C VAL A 63 1.15 25.67 5.95
N LYS A 64 1.79 24.98 6.89
CA LYS A 64 3.15 25.27 7.33
C LYS A 64 4.06 24.10 6.99
N VAL A 65 5.17 24.42 6.34
CA VAL A 65 6.22 23.46 6.00
C VAL A 65 7.51 23.79 6.76
N LEU A 66 8.40 22.81 6.87
CA LEU A 66 9.72 23.00 7.46
C LEU A 66 10.47 24.19 6.80
N PRO A 67 11.20 25.02 7.57
CA PRO A 67 11.96 26.14 7.00
C PRO A 67 12.91 25.71 5.88
N GLY A 68 12.89 26.45 4.78
CA GLY A 68 13.67 26.15 3.57
C GLY A 68 12.87 25.40 2.50
N PHE A 69 11.73 24.82 2.85
CA PHE A 69 10.79 24.24 1.89
C PHE A 69 9.76 25.26 1.42
N ALA A 70 9.27 25.06 0.20
CA ALA A 70 8.15 25.78 -0.39
C ALA A 70 6.97 24.83 -0.56
N TRP A 71 5.77 25.39 -0.72
CA TRP A 71 4.56 24.61 -0.98
C TRP A 71 3.58 25.38 -1.86
N ASP A 72 2.67 24.65 -2.51
CA ASP A 72 1.51 25.21 -3.18
C ASP A 72 0.27 24.30 -3.10
N LEU A 73 -0.90 24.90 -3.32
CA LEU A 73 -2.13 24.15 -3.60
C LEU A 73 -2.10 23.73 -5.08
N PHE A 74 -2.05 22.42 -5.32
CA PHE A 74 -1.95 21.84 -6.66
C PHE A 74 -3.33 21.61 -7.28
N ALA A 75 -4.25 21.04 -6.53
CA ALA A 75 -5.63 20.81 -6.95
C ALA A 75 -6.59 20.94 -5.75
N CYS A 76 -7.83 21.34 -6.04
CA CYS A 76 -8.94 21.32 -5.10
C CYS A 76 -10.24 21.14 -5.89
N GLU A 77 -11.38 21.37 -5.26
CA GLU A 77 -12.69 21.27 -5.89
C GLU A 77 -12.78 22.23 -7.10
N PRO A 78 -13.44 21.80 -8.20
CA PRO A 78 -14.16 20.54 -8.39
C PRO A 78 -13.28 19.37 -8.90
N LEU A 79 -11.97 19.56 -9.02
CA LEU A 79 -11.06 18.55 -9.59
C LEU A 79 -10.91 17.34 -8.68
N VAL A 80 -10.83 17.58 -7.37
CA VAL A 80 -10.69 16.57 -6.31
C VAL A 80 -11.73 16.81 -5.22
N VAL A 81 -12.32 15.74 -4.71
CA VAL A 81 -13.24 15.74 -3.56
C VAL A 81 -13.01 14.51 -2.68
N ASP A 82 -13.11 14.66 -1.35
CA ASP A 82 -12.97 13.58 -0.37
C ASP A 82 -11.81 12.59 -0.67
N PRO A 83 -10.55 13.06 -0.88
CA PRO A 83 -9.44 12.20 -1.30
C PRO A 83 -8.93 11.33 -0.15
N VAL A 84 -8.76 10.03 -0.40
CA VAL A 84 -8.28 9.05 0.58
C VAL A 84 -6.86 8.60 0.30
N ALA A 85 -6.54 8.28 -0.97
CA ALA A 85 -5.21 7.80 -1.37
C ALA A 85 -4.82 8.38 -2.73
N ILE A 86 -3.51 8.46 -2.99
CA ILE A 86 -2.96 8.96 -4.24
C ILE A 86 -1.99 7.96 -4.87
N GLY A 87 -1.90 7.98 -6.20
CA GLY A 87 -0.95 7.18 -6.96
C GLY A 87 -0.41 7.99 -8.12
N ILE A 88 0.91 7.93 -8.34
CA ILE A 88 1.58 8.74 -9.35
C ILE A 88 2.16 7.83 -10.44
N ASP A 89 1.66 8.00 -11.66
CA ASP A 89 2.17 7.23 -12.78
C ASP A 89 3.48 7.80 -13.35
N GLU A 90 4.11 7.04 -14.23
CA GLU A 90 5.42 7.37 -14.80
C GLU A 90 5.41 8.62 -15.69
N GLN A 91 4.23 9.15 -16.02
CA GLN A 91 4.06 10.41 -16.74
C GLN A 91 3.86 11.61 -15.79
N GLY A 92 3.86 11.38 -14.47
CA GLY A 92 3.62 12.38 -13.43
C GLY A 92 2.14 12.73 -13.26
N ARG A 93 1.22 11.91 -13.78
CA ARG A 93 -0.22 12.10 -13.58
C ARG A 93 -0.60 11.54 -12.21
N ILE A 94 -1.42 12.30 -11.48
CA ILE A 94 -1.90 11.91 -10.15
C ILE A 94 -3.27 11.27 -10.30
N PHE A 95 -3.36 10.02 -9.87
CA PHE A 95 -4.61 9.31 -9.62
C PHE A 95 -5.01 9.53 -8.16
N VAL A 96 -6.29 9.78 -7.92
CA VAL A 96 -6.85 10.06 -6.60
C VAL A 96 -8.00 9.11 -6.34
N ALA A 97 -7.88 8.26 -5.32
CA ALA A 97 -8.99 7.49 -4.79
C ALA A 97 -9.85 8.39 -3.90
N GLU A 98 -11.10 8.60 -4.29
CA GLU A 98 -12.07 9.45 -3.59
C GLU A 98 -13.14 8.59 -2.92
N SER A 99 -13.57 9.00 -1.71
CA SER A 99 -14.64 8.31 -0.98
C SER A 99 -15.74 9.25 -0.48
N GLU A 100 -16.79 9.43 -1.28
CA GLU A 100 -18.00 10.14 -0.84
C GLU A 100 -18.88 9.27 0.06
N ARG A 101 -18.60 7.96 0.14
CA ARG A 101 -19.44 6.97 0.84
C ARG A 101 -19.11 6.84 2.34
N GLN A 102 -18.14 7.59 2.87
CA GLN A 102 -17.88 7.64 4.32
C GLN A 102 -19.12 8.07 5.10
N GLU A 103 -19.65 7.18 5.95
CA GLU A 103 -20.95 7.28 6.66
C GLU A 103 -22.20 7.39 5.76
N LYS A 104 -22.02 7.21 4.45
CA LYS A 104 -23.05 7.30 3.41
C LYS A 104 -23.09 6.02 2.55
N GLY A 105 -22.93 4.87 3.19
CA GLY A 105 -22.86 3.56 2.55
C GLY A 105 -21.69 2.70 3.03
N VAL A 106 -20.65 3.32 3.59
CA VAL A 106 -19.59 2.65 4.36
C VAL A 106 -19.90 2.82 5.84
N GLU A 107 -20.15 1.69 6.50
CA GLU A 107 -20.77 1.65 7.83
C GLU A 107 -19.78 1.43 8.97
N ASP A 108 -20.22 1.69 10.20
CA ASP A 108 -19.44 1.55 11.43
C ASP A 108 -20.27 0.90 12.55
N ASN A 109 -19.68 -0.04 13.29
CA ASN A 109 -20.34 -0.70 14.41
C ASN A 109 -20.58 0.21 15.62
N ARG A 110 -19.76 1.25 15.85
CA ARG A 110 -19.87 2.19 16.98
C ARG A 110 -21.21 2.92 16.96
N ASN A 111 -21.67 3.30 15.77
CA ASN A 111 -22.87 4.09 15.59
C ASN A 111 -24.13 3.23 15.36
N GLN A 112 -23.96 1.91 15.11
CA GLN A 112 -25.02 1.03 14.61
C GLN A 112 -25.03 -0.33 15.34
N SER A 113 -25.01 -0.30 16.68
CA SER A 113 -24.81 -1.50 17.51
C SER A 113 -25.87 -2.61 17.38
N TYR A 114 -27.02 -2.35 16.76
CA TYR A 114 -28.12 -3.33 16.64
C TYR A 114 -27.73 -4.56 15.80
N TRP A 115 -26.74 -4.47 14.92
CA TRP A 115 -26.26 -5.60 14.11
C TRP A 115 -24.98 -6.23 14.65
N LEU A 116 -24.43 -5.75 15.77
CA LEU A 116 -23.08 -6.11 16.23
C LEU A 116 -22.86 -7.62 16.32
N PHE A 117 -23.84 -8.35 16.84
CA PHE A 117 -23.74 -9.82 16.94
C PHE A 117 -23.81 -10.53 15.59
N ASP A 118 -24.53 -9.97 14.61
CA ASP A 118 -24.55 -10.52 13.24
C ASP A 118 -23.21 -10.23 12.54
N ASP A 119 -22.60 -9.06 12.79
CA ASP A 119 -21.28 -8.71 12.27
C ASP A 119 -20.20 -9.62 12.85
N LEU A 120 -20.19 -9.82 14.17
CA LEU A 120 -19.27 -10.75 14.84
C LEU A 120 -19.47 -12.21 14.39
N ALA A 121 -20.68 -12.58 13.98
CA ALA A 121 -20.99 -13.92 13.46
C ALA A 121 -20.60 -14.10 11.98
N SER A 122 -20.30 -13.01 11.25
CA SER A 122 -19.97 -13.06 9.84
C SER A 122 -18.59 -13.71 9.61
N VAL A 123 -18.55 -14.68 8.69
CA VAL A 123 -17.33 -15.45 8.35
C VAL A 123 -16.98 -15.31 6.86
N THR A 124 -17.95 -14.94 6.03
CA THR A 124 -17.81 -14.66 4.60
C THR A 124 -18.39 -13.29 4.24
N VAL A 125 -18.00 -12.74 3.09
CA VAL A 125 -18.60 -11.50 2.56
C VAL A 125 -20.12 -11.65 2.33
N ASP A 126 -20.59 -12.85 1.97
CA ASP A 126 -22.03 -13.13 1.82
C ASP A 126 -22.79 -13.05 3.15
N ASP A 127 -22.15 -13.34 4.30
CA ASP A 127 -22.77 -13.15 5.61
C ASP A 127 -23.06 -11.67 5.86
N ARG A 128 -22.10 -10.80 5.51
CA ARG A 128 -22.27 -9.34 5.62
C ARG A 128 -23.40 -8.82 4.73
N LEU A 129 -23.53 -9.36 3.51
CA LEU A 129 -24.66 -9.02 2.64
C LEU A 129 -26.00 -9.43 3.27
N ARG A 130 -26.11 -10.68 3.75
CA ARG A 130 -27.30 -11.16 4.47
C ARG A 130 -27.63 -10.31 5.69
N MET A 131 -26.60 -9.86 6.41
CA MET A 131 -26.76 -8.94 7.53
C MET A 131 -27.34 -7.59 7.07
N TYR A 132 -26.81 -6.98 5.99
CA TYR A 132 -27.39 -5.76 5.43
C TYR A 132 -28.85 -5.95 5.01
N GLU A 133 -29.19 -7.06 4.36
CA GLU A 133 -30.57 -7.38 3.97
C GLU A 133 -31.50 -7.52 5.18
N LYS A 134 -31.06 -8.25 6.22
CA LYS A 134 -31.80 -8.40 7.49
C LYS A 134 -32.12 -7.04 8.11
N TRP A 135 -31.17 -6.13 8.11
CA TRP A 135 -31.29 -4.82 8.75
C TRP A 135 -31.71 -3.67 7.82
N ALA A 136 -31.99 -3.95 6.54
CA ALA A 136 -32.37 -2.93 5.55
C ALA A 136 -33.54 -2.06 6.03
N HIS A 137 -34.50 -2.63 6.76
CA HIS A 137 -35.65 -1.89 7.31
C HIS A 137 -35.27 -0.79 8.33
N LYS A 138 -34.06 -0.81 8.89
CA LYS A 138 -33.52 0.25 9.76
C LYS A 138 -32.91 1.40 8.95
N ARG A 139 -32.65 1.20 7.66
CA ARG A 139 -32.02 2.17 6.77
C ARG A 139 -33.07 2.94 5.99
N THR A 140 -32.82 4.23 5.84
CA THR A 140 -33.60 5.10 4.97
C THR A 140 -33.45 4.57 3.53
N ASN A 141 -34.54 4.09 2.93
CA ASN A 141 -34.60 3.48 1.59
C ASN A 141 -34.04 2.05 1.49
N GLY A 142 -33.97 1.32 2.60
CA GLY A 142 -33.59 -0.10 2.56
C GLY A 142 -32.18 -0.30 2.02
N MET A 143 -32.00 -1.33 1.19
CA MET A 143 -30.72 -1.63 0.54
C MET A 143 -30.23 -0.54 -0.41
N GLU A 144 -31.10 0.35 -0.90
CA GLU A 144 -30.68 1.44 -1.78
C GLU A 144 -29.82 2.47 -1.03
N HIS A 145 -29.89 2.51 0.30
CA HIS A 145 -29.00 3.31 1.15
C HIS A 145 -27.52 3.16 0.74
N TYR A 146 -27.08 1.93 0.48
CA TYR A 146 -25.67 1.63 0.19
C TYR A 146 -25.20 2.01 -1.22
N ARG A 147 -26.14 2.31 -2.13
CA ARG A 147 -25.88 2.60 -3.56
C ARG A 147 -26.00 4.07 -3.93
N ARG A 148 -26.45 4.91 -2.99
CA ARG A 148 -26.78 6.32 -3.24
C ARG A 148 -25.59 7.21 -3.56
N HIS A 149 -24.46 6.92 -2.93
CA HIS A 149 -23.22 7.67 -3.07
C HIS A 149 -22.19 6.82 -3.81
N VAL A 150 -21.19 7.49 -4.37
CA VAL A 150 -20.23 6.90 -5.31
C VAL A 150 -18.82 7.17 -4.82
N ASP A 151 -18.03 6.11 -4.77
CA ASP A 151 -16.58 6.21 -4.71
C ASP A 151 -16.02 6.05 -6.13
N ARG A 152 -14.83 6.59 -6.36
CA ARG A 152 -14.19 6.61 -7.68
C ARG A 152 -12.70 6.84 -7.59
N VAL A 153 -11.98 6.46 -8.63
CA VAL A 153 -10.63 6.93 -8.89
C VAL A 153 -10.69 8.00 -9.97
N ARG A 154 -10.19 9.19 -9.67
CA ARG A 154 -9.97 10.26 -10.64
C ARG A 154 -8.53 10.30 -11.10
N VAL A 155 -8.31 10.80 -12.32
CA VAL A 155 -6.97 11.22 -12.77
C VAL A 155 -6.97 12.70 -13.08
N LEU A 156 -5.93 13.40 -12.60
CA LEU A 156 -5.72 14.83 -12.80
C LEU A 156 -4.90 15.07 -14.07
N LEU A 157 -5.43 15.89 -14.98
CA LEU A 157 -4.97 16.02 -16.36
C LEU A 157 -4.83 17.49 -16.79
N ASP A 158 -4.22 17.63 -17.97
CA ASP A 158 -4.09 18.87 -18.73
C ASP A 158 -3.45 20.00 -17.91
N PRO A 159 -2.12 19.93 -17.66
CA PRO A 159 -1.44 20.95 -16.87
C PRO A 159 -1.55 22.31 -17.57
N GLY A 160 -1.99 23.31 -16.81
CA GLY A 160 -2.04 24.71 -17.22
C GLY A 160 -0.65 25.34 -17.29
N ALA A 161 -0.61 26.66 -17.51
CA ALA A 161 0.65 27.40 -17.61
C ALA A 161 1.49 27.40 -16.31
N ASP A 162 0.85 27.16 -15.16
CA ASP A 162 1.48 27.02 -13.85
C ASP A 162 1.78 25.55 -13.47
N GLY A 163 1.57 24.62 -14.40
CA GLY A 163 1.78 23.19 -14.21
C GLY A 163 0.67 22.48 -13.43
N LYS A 164 -0.39 23.18 -13.01
CA LYS A 164 -1.50 22.60 -12.24
C LYS A 164 -2.56 22.00 -13.17
N PRO A 165 -3.22 20.91 -12.75
CA PRO A 165 -4.24 20.27 -13.57
C PRO A 165 -5.41 21.23 -13.80
N THR A 166 -5.95 21.20 -15.01
CA THR A 166 -7.16 21.97 -15.37
C THR A 166 -8.37 21.08 -15.62
N ARG A 167 -8.17 19.76 -15.61
CA ARG A 167 -9.24 18.77 -15.82
C ARG A 167 -9.04 17.56 -14.92
N ALA A 168 -10.14 16.92 -14.54
CA ALA A 168 -10.15 15.61 -13.90
C ALA A 168 -11.12 14.68 -14.65
N VAL A 169 -10.80 13.39 -14.71
CA VAL A 169 -11.65 12.34 -15.31
C VAL A 169 -11.91 11.26 -14.28
N ASN A 170 -13.15 10.78 -14.19
CA ASN A 170 -13.49 9.57 -13.44
C ASN A 170 -12.97 8.35 -14.19
N PHE A 171 -11.77 7.89 -13.83
CA PHE A 171 -11.05 6.82 -14.50
C PHE A 171 -11.69 5.45 -14.22
N SER A 172 -12.04 5.13 -12.97
CA SER A 172 -12.58 3.81 -12.61
C SER A 172 -14.03 3.59 -13.02
N GLY A 173 -14.76 4.66 -13.33
CA GLY A 173 -16.21 4.69 -13.23
C GLY A 173 -16.67 4.58 -11.78
N ASP A 174 -17.99 4.49 -11.57
CA ASP A 174 -18.58 4.48 -10.23
C ASP A 174 -18.35 3.14 -9.50
N LEU A 175 -17.98 3.23 -8.22
CA LEU A 175 -17.92 2.15 -7.23
C LEU A 175 -18.97 2.43 -6.15
N ARG A 176 -20.01 1.60 -6.09
CA ARG A 176 -21.22 1.86 -5.26
C ARG A 176 -22.03 0.61 -4.94
N ASP A 177 -21.47 -0.58 -5.13
CA ASP A 177 -22.17 -1.80 -4.73
C ASP A 177 -22.34 -1.83 -3.19
N PRO A 178 -23.36 -2.53 -2.65
CA PRO A 178 -23.63 -2.51 -1.21
C PRO A 178 -22.45 -2.97 -0.36
N LEU A 179 -21.63 -3.86 -0.92
CA LEU A 179 -20.45 -4.41 -0.28
C LEU A 179 -19.19 -3.58 -0.56
N ASP A 180 -19.26 -2.60 -1.47
CA ASP A 180 -18.15 -1.68 -1.71
C ASP A 180 -17.84 -0.94 -0.41
N GLY A 181 -16.58 -0.94 0.01
CA GLY A 181 -16.11 -0.18 1.17
C GLY A 181 -15.51 1.15 0.78
N THR A 182 -14.63 1.68 1.65
CA THR A 182 -13.82 2.86 1.33
C THR A 182 -12.93 2.55 0.14
N ASN A 183 -12.99 3.36 -0.90
CA ASN A 183 -11.99 3.33 -1.98
C ASN A 183 -10.70 4.01 -1.49
N ALA A 184 -9.71 3.21 -1.10
CA ALA A 184 -8.68 3.65 -0.17
C ALA A 184 -7.25 3.27 -0.57
N GLY A 185 -7.03 3.01 -1.86
CA GLY A 185 -5.71 2.72 -2.38
C GLY A 185 -5.73 2.73 -3.90
N VAL A 186 -4.70 3.32 -4.48
CA VAL A 186 -4.54 3.40 -5.93
C VAL A 186 -3.07 3.34 -6.30
N LEU A 187 -2.72 2.46 -7.23
CA LEU A 187 -1.35 2.32 -7.75
C LEU A 187 -1.42 2.20 -9.27
N SER A 188 -0.80 3.15 -9.96
CA SER A 188 -0.59 3.08 -11.41
C SER A 188 0.80 2.57 -11.72
N ILE A 189 0.91 1.46 -12.45
CA ILE A 189 2.19 0.91 -12.87
C ILE A 189 2.09 0.22 -14.23
N ASP A 190 3.01 0.57 -15.14
CA ASP A 190 3.11 -0.04 -16.47
C ASP A 190 1.80 -0.03 -17.29
N GLY A 191 0.92 0.94 -17.02
CA GLY A 191 -0.39 1.13 -17.69
C GLY A 191 -1.58 0.44 -17.01
N ASP A 192 -1.34 -0.40 -16.00
CA ASP A 192 -2.38 -0.98 -15.16
C ASP A 192 -2.61 -0.09 -13.93
N VAL A 193 -3.88 0.11 -13.55
CA VAL A 193 -4.24 0.85 -12.33
C VAL A 193 -4.91 -0.11 -11.35
N TRP A 194 -4.20 -0.40 -10.26
CA TRP A 194 -4.68 -1.23 -9.16
C TRP A 194 -5.43 -0.39 -8.15
N VAL A 195 -6.54 -0.92 -7.64
CA VAL A 195 -7.41 -0.19 -6.71
C VAL A 195 -7.91 -1.11 -5.61
N THR A 196 -7.79 -0.66 -4.36
CA THR A 196 -8.38 -1.34 -3.20
C THR A 196 -9.76 -0.77 -2.89
N CYS A 197 -10.79 -1.59 -3.12
CA CYS A 197 -12.15 -1.29 -2.71
C CYS A 197 -12.82 -2.63 -2.41
N ILE A 198 -12.91 -2.96 -1.11
CA ILE A 198 -13.50 -4.23 -0.66
C ILE A 198 -14.87 -4.42 -1.33
N PRO A 199 -15.31 -5.64 -1.64
CA PRO A 199 -14.63 -6.88 -1.30
C PRO A 199 -13.50 -7.27 -2.25
N ALA A 200 -13.14 -6.40 -3.21
CA ALA A 200 -12.22 -6.74 -4.28
C ALA A 200 -10.91 -5.95 -4.29
N LEU A 201 -9.84 -6.63 -4.74
CA LEU A 201 -8.71 -5.98 -5.36
C LEU A 201 -9.00 -5.84 -6.85
N TRP A 202 -9.07 -4.60 -7.33
CA TRP A 202 -9.37 -4.30 -8.72
C TRP A 202 -8.11 -4.05 -9.53
N ARG A 203 -8.16 -4.44 -10.81
CA ARG A 203 -7.23 -4.02 -11.85
C ARG A 203 -8.01 -3.36 -12.99
N PHE A 204 -7.68 -2.11 -13.26
CA PHE A 204 -8.28 -1.30 -14.31
C PHE A 204 -7.29 -1.03 -15.43
N ARG A 205 -7.78 -0.99 -16.67
CA ARG A 205 -6.97 -0.65 -17.85
C ARG A 205 -7.75 0.23 -18.80
N ASP A 206 -7.07 1.26 -19.28
CA ASP A 206 -7.49 2.11 -20.40
C ASP A 206 -6.80 1.60 -21.67
N ARG A 207 -7.58 1.25 -22.70
CA ARG A 207 -7.08 0.70 -23.96
C ARG A 207 -7.09 1.71 -25.09
N ASP A 208 -7.88 2.77 -24.99
CA ASP A 208 -8.05 3.76 -26.06
C ASP A 208 -7.45 5.15 -25.75
N GLY A 209 -6.96 5.34 -24.52
CA GLY A 209 -6.24 6.53 -24.07
C GLY A 209 -7.16 7.69 -23.70
N ASP A 210 -8.45 7.45 -23.49
CA ASP A 210 -9.43 8.48 -23.10
C ASP A 210 -9.45 8.76 -21.58
N PHE A 211 -8.65 8.03 -20.80
CA PHE A 211 -8.55 8.08 -19.35
C PHE A 211 -9.80 7.57 -18.60
N VAL A 212 -10.56 6.68 -19.23
CA VAL A 212 -11.61 5.89 -18.62
C VAL A 212 -11.25 4.41 -18.78
N ALA A 213 -11.39 3.63 -17.71
CA ALA A 213 -11.08 2.22 -17.74
C ALA A 213 -12.08 1.46 -18.65
N ASP A 214 -11.56 0.83 -19.70
CA ASP A 214 -12.29 -0.09 -20.57
C ASP A 214 -12.42 -1.48 -19.95
N GLU A 215 -11.38 -1.92 -19.23
CA GLU A 215 -11.34 -3.21 -18.55
C GLU A 215 -11.38 -2.99 -17.03
N ARG A 216 -12.32 -3.69 -16.37
CA ARG A 216 -12.53 -3.68 -14.92
C ARG A 216 -12.49 -5.11 -14.41
N GLU A 217 -11.37 -5.52 -13.82
CA GLU A 217 -11.17 -6.89 -13.36
C GLU A 217 -11.14 -6.94 -11.83
N ARG A 218 -11.97 -7.79 -11.22
CA ARG A 218 -11.81 -8.20 -9.82
C ARG A 218 -10.79 -9.32 -9.76
N VAL A 219 -9.53 -8.98 -9.46
CA VAL A 219 -8.43 -9.96 -9.44
C VAL A 219 -8.60 -10.91 -8.26
N PHE A 220 -8.99 -10.37 -7.10
CA PHE A 220 -9.37 -11.13 -5.92
C PHE A 220 -10.66 -10.56 -5.34
N ASP A 221 -11.48 -11.42 -4.76
CA ASP A 221 -12.74 -11.07 -4.08
C ASP A 221 -12.84 -11.90 -2.78
N GLY A 222 -13.43 -11.33 -1.74
CA GLY A 222 -13.57 -11.95 -0.42
C GLY A 222 -12.96 -11.14 0.73
N PHE A 223 -12.60 -9.88 0.50
CA PHE A 223 -12.12 -8.97 1.54
C PHE A 223 -13.26 -8.23 2.24
N GLY A 224 -13.02 -7.79 3.47
CA GLY A 224 -13.98 -7.06 4.28
C GLY A 224 -15.16 -7.91 4.72
N VAL A 225 -14.90 -9.07 5.32
CA VAL A 225 -15.95 -9.96 5.84
C VAL A 225 -16.86 -9.26 6.85
N ARG A 226 -16.30 -8.36 7.65
CA ARG A 226 -17.03 -7.59 8.67
C ARG A 226 -17.17 -6.12 8.29
N ILE A 227 -18.08 -5.45 8.96
CA ILE A 227 -18.18 -4.00 9.02
C ILE A 227 -17.04 -3.46 9.88
N ALA A 228 -16.84 -4.06 11.05
CA ALA A 228 -15.88 -3.59 12.04
C ALA A 228 -16.00 -2.08 12.28
N LEU A 229 -14.97 -1.31 11.91
CA LEU A 229 -14.94 0.14 11.98
C LEU A 229 -14.77 0.74 10.59
N ARG A 230 -15.32 1.95 10.42
CA ARG A 230 -15.17 2.69 9.17
C ARG A 230 -13.69 3.03 8.93
N GLY A 231 -13.27 2.97 7.67
CA GLY A 231 -11.90 3.26 7.26
C GLY A 231 -10.92 2.12 7.52
N HIS A 232 -11.33 1.02 8.17
CA HIS A 232 -10.50 -0.18 8.34
C HIS A 232 -10.58 -1.12 7.11
N ASP A 233 -10.67 -0.51 5.92
CA ASP A 233 -10.84 -1.17 4.64
C ASP A 233 -9.51 -1.73 4.10
N MET A 234 -9.46 -2.02 2.80
CA MET A 234 -8.22 -2.36 2.10
C MET A 234 -7.51 -1.09 1.64
N HIS A 235 -6.20 -1.04 1.81
CA HIS A 235 -5.38 0.13 1.49
C HIS A 235 -3.98 -0.28 0.99
N GLY A 236 -3.06 0.69 0.90
CA GLY A 236 -1.64 0.43 0.99
C GLY A 236 -0.98 -0.24 -0.22
N LEU A 237 -1.38 0.08 -1.44
CA LEU A 237 -0.88 -0.59 -2.64
C LEU A 237 0.57 -0.16 -2.97
N ILE A 238 1.50 -1.12 -2.96
CA ILE A 238 2.91 -0.86 -3.31
C ILE A 238 3.54 -2.08 -4.01
N VAL A 239 4.49 -1.85 -4.93
CA VAL A 239 5.30 -2.93 -5.50
C VAL A 239 6.59 -3.09 -4.69
N GLY A 240 6.81 -4.29 -4.17
CA GLY A 240 8.00 -4.60 -3.39
C GLY A 240 9.26 -4.75 -4.24
N PRO A 241 10.45 -4.75 -3.61
CA PRO A 241 11.71 -4.98 -4.31
C PRO A 241 11.81 -6.36 -4.96
N ASP A 242 10.98 -7.31 -4.54
CA ASP A 242 10.82 -8.64 -5.13
C ASP A 242 9.91 -8.65 -6.37
N GLY A 243 9.44 -7.48 -6.84
CA GLY A 243 8.61 -7.32 -8.03
C GLY A 243 7.16 -7.76 -7.85
N ARG A 244 6.72 -7.97 -6.61
CA ARG A 244 5.35 -8.39 -6.28
C ARG A 244 4.52 -7.21 -5.82
N LEU A 245 3.22 -7.26 -6.09
CA LEU A 245 2.25 -6.30 -5.58
C LEU A 245 1.93 -6.64 -4.12
N TYR A 246 1.91 -5.63 -3.24
CA TYR A 246 1.51 -5.70 -1.85
C TYR A 246 0.33 -4.77 -1.60
N TRP A 247 -0.53 -5.15 -0.66
CA TRP A 247 -1.60 -4.30 -0.14
C TRP A 247 -2.00 -4.76 1.26
N SER A 248 -2.70 -3.91 1.96
CA SER A 248 -3.16 -4.19 3.31
C SER A 248 -4.68 -4.29 3.39
N ILE A 249 -5.16 -4.86 4.50
CA ILE A 249 -6.54 -4.75 4.95
C ILE A 249 -6.56 -4.51 6.45
N GLY A 250 -7.48 -3.67 6.92
CA GLY A 250 -7.80 -3.56 8.33
C GLY A 250 -8.56 -4.78 8.87
N ASP A 251 -8.98 -4.64 10.12
CA ASP A 251 -9.62 -5.70 10.92
C ASP A 251 -11.07 -6.03 10.52
N ARG A 252 -11.51 -5.53 9.35
CA ARG A 252 -12.68 -6.04 8.63
C ARG A 252 -12.48 -7.48 8.14
N GLY A 253 -11.22 -7.94 8.05
CA GLY A 253 -10.87 -9.33 7.78
C GLY A 253 -11.21 -9.81 6.37
N TYR A 254 -10.97 -11.08 6.11
CA TYR A 254 -11.00 -11.66 4.76
C TYR A 254 -11.40 -13.13 4.76
N HIS A 255 -11.96 -13.59 3.63
CA HIS A 255 -12.29 -14.98 3.35
C HIS A 255 -12.27 -15.22 1.83
N LEU A 256 -11.20 -15.82 1.33
CA LEU A 256 -10.98 -16.08 -0.09
C LEU A 256 -10.73 -17.56 -0.33
N THR A 257 -11.30 -18.09 -1.42
CA THR A 257 -10.95 -19.41 -1.95
C THR A 257 -10.08 -19.23 -3.18
N LEU A 258 -8.87 -19.78 -3.14
CA LEU A 258 -7.90 -19.70 -4.23
C LEU A 258 -8.24 -20.71 -5.34
N PRO A 259 -7.74 -20.51 -6.58
CA PRO A 259 -7.98 -21.44 -7.69
C PRO A 259 -7.53 -22.88 -7.42
N ASP A 260 -6.56 -23.09 -6.52
CA ASP A 260 -6.06 -24.40 -6.10
C ASP A 260 -6.88 -25.05 -4.96
N GLY A 261 -7.96 -24.39 -4.52
CA GLY A 261 -8.84 -24.86 -3.45
C GLY A 261 -8.38 -24.51 -2.04
N ARG A 262 -7.21 -23.90 -1.85
CA ARG A 262 -6.81 -23.36 -0.54
C ARG A 262 -7.74 -22.22 -0.14
N VAL A 263 -7.99 -22.10 1.17
CA VAL A 263 -8.80 -21.02 1.74
C VAL A 263 -7.90 -20.14 2.61
N LEU A 264 -7.90 -18.84 2.35
CA LEU A 264 -7.33 -17.81 3.22
C LEU A 264 -8.48 -17.14 3.95
N ALA A 265 -8.61 -17.36 5.25
CA ALA A 265 -9.73 -16.83 6.03
C ALA A 265 -9.30 -16.40 7.44
N ASP A 266 -9.48 -15.11 7.72
CA ASP A 266 -9.48 -14.55 9.06
C ASP A 266 -10.45 -13.36 9.08
N PRO A 267 -11.66 -13.51 9.64
CA PRO A 267 -12.64 -12.42 9.65
C PRO A 267 -12.34 -11.35 10.70
N LYS A 268 -11.21 -11.44 11.42
CA LYS A 268 -10.99 -10.68 12.67
C LYS A 268 -9.74 -9.81 12.64
N SER A 269 -8.75 -10.15 11.82
CA SER A 269 -7.45 -9.50 11.84
C SER A 269 -7.19 -8.74 10.55
N GLY A 270 -6.55 -7.59 10.69
CA GLY A 270 -5.92 -6.92 9.57
C GLY A 270 -4.65 -7.65 9.14
N ALA A 271 -4.29 -7.51 7.87
CA ALA A 271 -3.24 -8.28 7.23
C ALA A 271 -2.59 -7.53 6.08
N VAL A 272 -1.41 -7.99 5.66
CA VAL A 272 -0.77 -7.62 4.41
C VAL A 272 -0.75 -8.84 3.50
N PHE A 273 -1.10 -8.65 2.24
CA PHE A 273 -1.06 -9.66 1.19
C PHE A 273 -0.01 -9.30 0.15
N ARG A 274 0.41 -10.29 -0.63
CA ARG A 274 1.15 -10.07 -1.86
C ARG A 274 0.79 -11.04 -2.98
N CYS A 275 0.97 -10.62 -4.23
CA CYS A 275 0.82 -11.46 -5.41
C CYS A 275 1.79 -11.03 -6.53
N GLU A 276 1.93 -11.84 -7.58
CA GLU A 276 2.59 -11.37 -8.80
C GLU A 276 1.73 -10.28 -9.49
N LEU A 277 2.36 -9.44 -10.31
CA LEU A 277 1.66 -8.35 -11.03
C LEU A 277 0.64 -8.87 -12.07
N ASP A 278 0.64 -10.15 -12.41
CA ASP A 278 -0.41 -10.73 -13.25
C ASP A 278 -1.66 -11.16 -12.44
N GLY A 279 -1.59 -11.14 -11.10
CA GLY A 279 -2.64 -11.61 -10.20
C GLY A 279 -2.46 -13.06 -9.72
N SER A 280 -1.36 -13.73 -10.07
CA SER A 280 -1.06 -15.09 -9.62
C SER A 280 -0.34 -15.13 -8.27
N ASN A 281 -0.29 -16.32 -7.65
CA ASN A 281 0.44 -16.59 -6.41
C ASN A 281 0.07 -15.64 -5.25
N LEU A 282 -1.21 -15.55 -4.90
CA LEU A 282 -1.65 -14.83 -3.71
C LEU A 282 -1.07 -15.47 -2.44
N GLU A 283 -0.48 -14.65 -1.58
CA GLU A 283 0.08 -15.01 -0.29
C GLU A 283 -0.37 -14.04 0.80
N LEU A 284 -0.66 -14.58 1.99
CA LEU A 284 -0.72 -13.81 3.22
C LEU A 284 0.72 -13.54 3.69
N PHE A 285 1.12 -12.28 3.75
CA PHE A 285 2.47 -11.88 4.10
C PHE A 285 2.64 -11.69 5.62
N CYS A 286 1.75 -10.93 6.26
CA CYS A 286 1.70 -10.79 7.73
C CYS A 286 0.26 -10.52 8.20
N THR A 287 0.00 -10.70 9.48
CA THR A 287 -1.35 -10.62 10.09
C THR A 287 -1.33 -10.02 11.50
N GLY A 288 -2.52 -9.86 12.09
CA GLY A 288 -2.71 -9.33 13.43
C GLY A 288 -2.59 -7.81 13.51
N LEU A 289 -2.80 -7.12 12.40
CA LEU A 289 -2.84 -5.66 12.30
C LEU A 289 -4.27 -5.17 12.57
N ARG A 290 -4.45 -3.88 12.86
CA ARG A 290 -5.77 -3.29 13.12
C ARG A 290 -6.30 -2.48 11.95
N ASN A 291 -5.60 -1.41 11.59
CA ASN A 291 -5.88 -0.54 10.45
C ASN A 291 -4.56 -0.03 9.83
N PRO A 292 -3.82 -0.90 9.12
CA PRO A 292 -2.58 -0.55 8.45
C PRO A 292 -2.87 0.20 7.13
N GLN A 293 -3.10 1.51 7.17
CA GLN A 293 -3.61 2.24 6.00
C GLN A 293 -2.59 2.38 4.85
N GLU A 294 -1.29 2.36 5.09
CA GLU A 294 -0.32 2.51 4.00
C GLU A 294 0.96 1.72 4.26
N LEU A 295 1.67 1.35 3.20
CA LEU A 295 2.83 0.47 3.24
C LEU A 295 4.07 1.15 2.63
N ALA A 296 5.18 1.15 3.36
CA ALA A 296 6.43 1.74 2.88
C ALA A 296 7.60 0.77 3.01
N PHE A 297 8.29 0.51 1.90
CA PHE A 297 9.59 -0.16 1.90
C PHE A 297 10.71 0.86 2.16
N ASN A 298 11.65 0.51 3.04
CA ASN A 298 12.93 1.23 3.06
C ASN A 298 13.78 0.83 1.83
N ARG A 299 14.91 1.52 1.62
CA ARG A 299 15.86 1.19 0.55
C ARG A 299 16.52 -0.19 0.65
N PHE A 300 16.37 -0.87 1.79
CA PHE A 300 16.90 -2.21 2.05
C PHE A 300 15.83 -3.31 1.91
N GLY A 301 14.61 -2.96 1.49
CA GLY A 301 13.52 -3.89 1.24
C GLY A 301 12.78 -4.39 2.48
N ASP A 302 12.97 -3.76 3.64
CA ASP A 302 12.15 -4.01 4.83
C ASP A 302 10.84 -3.21 4.74
N LEU A 303 9.70 -3.85 5.02
CA LEU A 303 8.36 -3.29 4.89
C LEU A 303 7.82 -2.75 6.22
N PHE A 304 7.30 -1.53 6.22
CA PHE A 304 6.74 -0.89 7.42
C PHE A 304 5.33 -0.35 7.17
N THR A 305 4.58 -0.20 8.25
CA THR A 305 3.27 0.46 8.24
C THR A 305 3.03 1.20 9.55
N GLY A 306 2.17 2.21 9.50
CA GLY A 306 1.52 2.79 10.68
C GLY A 306 0.20 2.07 10.93
N ASP A 307 -0.06 1.69 12.18
CA ASP A 307 -1.25 0.93 12.56
C ASP A 307 -1.99 1.61 13.74
N ASN A 308 -3.29 1.88 13.58
CA ASN A 308 -4.07 2.67 14.54
C ASN A 308 -4.27 1.95 15.90
N ASN A 309 -4.52 2.74 16.94
CA ASN A 309 -4.93 2.27 18.26
C ASN A 309 -6.42 1.93 18.34
N SER A 310 -6.83 1.29 19.43
CA SER A 310 -8.20 0.83 19.69
C SER A 310 -9.13 1.84 20.38
N ASP A 311 -8.67 3.08 20.56
CA ASP A 311 -9.31 4.14 21.34
C ASP A 311 -9.57 3.77 22.80
N ALA A 312 -8.71 2.95 23.41
CA ALA A 312 -8.91 2.46 24.79
C ALA A 312 -7.60 2.42 25.61
N GLY A 313 -6.85 3.53 25.57
CA GLY A 313 -5.63 3.74 26.35
C GLY A 313 -4.36 3.19 25.72
N ASP A 314 -4.47 2.42 24.64
CA ASP A 314 -3.37 2.02 23.78
C ASP A 314 -2.97 3.12 22.79
N LYS A 315 -1.86 2.89 22.09
CA LYS A 315 -1.23 3.88 21.20
C LYS A 315 -1.03 3.33 19.80
N ALA A 316 -1.13 4.21 18.80
CA ALA A 316 -0.84 3.86 17.42
C ALA A 316 0.63 3.41 17.30
N ARG A 317 0.89 2.55 16.32
CA ARG A 317 2.11 1.73 16.25
C ARG A 317 2.82 1.93 14.92
N ILE A 318 4.14 2.04 14.95
CA ILE A 318 4.97 1.71 13.79
C ILE A 318 5.28 0.22 13.86
N VAL A 319 4.97 -0.50 12.78
CA VAL A 319 5.12 -1.96 12.70
C VAL A 319 6.11 -2.30 11.60
N TRP A 320 7.03 -3.21 11.90
CA TRP A 320 7.84 -3.89 10.88
C TRP A 320 7.09 -5.13 10.40
N CYS A 321 6.59 -5.09 9.18
CA CYS A 321 5.87 -6.20 8.55
C CYS A 321 6.89 -7.23 8.07
N VAL A 322 7.00 -8.34 8.80
CA VAL A 322 7.89 -9.47 8.46
C VAL A 322 7.05 -10.60 7.88
N GLU A 323 7.60 -11.33 6.92
CA GLU A 323 6.96 -12.51 6.33
C GLU A 323 6.60 -13.54 7.42
N GLY A 324 5.33 -13.96 7.43
CA GLY A 324 4.77 -14.84 8.45
C GLY A 324 4.56 -14.17 9.82
N GLY A 325 4.76 -12.86 9.92
CA GLY A 325 4.62 -12.10 11.16
C GLY A 325 3.17 -11.95 11.63
N GLU A 326 3.00 -11.85 12.94
CA GLU A 326 1.73 -11.72 13.64
C GLU A 326 1.88 -10.68 14.75
N THR A 327 1.01 -9.65 14.83
CA THR A 327 1.20 -8.49 15.74
C THR A 327 0.15 -8.31 16.83
N GLY A 328 -0.75 -9.27 16.96
CA GLY A 328 -1.56 -9.54 18.15
C GLY A 328 -2.98 -8.96 18.16
N TRP A 329 -3.39 -8.16 17.16
CA TRP A 329 -4.72 -7.58 17.13
C TRP A 329 -5.80 -8.60 16.69
N ASP A 330 -6.98 -8.51 17.29
CA ASP A 330 -8.20 -9.23 16.89
C ASP A 330 -9.39 -8.28 17.09
N MET A 331 -10.21 -8.07 16.05
CA MET A 331 -11.36 -7.16 16.08
C MET A 331 -12.36 -7.47 17.20
N ASN A 332 -12.46 -8.72 17.66
CA ASN A 332 -13.34 -9.06 18.78
C ASN A 332 -12.95 -8.30 20.05
N TYR A 333 -11.66 -7.99 20.23
CA TYR A 333 -11.17 -7.19 21.36
C TYR A 333 -11.82 -5.80 21.39
N GLN A 334 -12.06 -5.18 20.22
CA GLN A 334 -12.72 -3.88 20.11
C GLN A 334 -14.10 -3.83 20.79
N THR A 335 -14.77 -4.98 20.93
CA THR A 335 -16.12 -5.10 21.52
C THR A 335 -16.12 -5.36 23.03
N LEU A 336 -14.95 -5.62 23.63
CA LEU A 336 -14.83 -5.89 25.07
C LEU A 336 -14.72 -4.58 25.85
N GLU A 337 -15.50 -4.46 26.94
CA GLU A 337 -15.67 -3.26 27.77
C GLU A 337 -15.48 -3.54 29.28
N GLY A 338 -15.59 -2.50 30.10
CA GLY A 338 -15.55 -2.59 31.57
C GLY A 338 -14.18 -3.02 32.09
N ALA A 339 -14.15 -3.90 33.09
CA ALA A 339 -12.91 -4.41 33.67
C ALA A 339 -12.06 -5.23 32.66
N ASN A 340 -12.66 -5.69 31.56
CA ASN A 340 -12.01 -6.43 30.48
C ASN A 340 -11.89 -5.59 29.21
N GLN A 341 -11.80 -4.26 29.30
CA GLN A 341 -11.73 -3.37 28.15
C GLN A 341 -10.57 -3.77 27.21
N ARG A 342 -10.91 -4.14 25.96
CA ARG A 342 -10.01 -4.71 24.93
C ARG A 342 -9.36 -6.07 25.26
N GLY A 343 -9.77 -6.74 26.33
CA GLY A 343 -9.33 -8.11 26.64
C GLY A 343 -7.81 -8.29 26.58
N PRO A 344 -7.31 -9.37 25.93
CA PRO A 344 -5.88 -9.67 25.84
C PRO A 344 -5.03 -8.51 25.32
N TRP A 345 -5.53 -7.71 24.38
CA TRP A 345 -4.79 -6.55 23.85
C TRP A 345 -4.24 -5.63 24.94
N ASN A 346 -5.09 -5.28 25.91
CA ASN A 346 -4.73 -4.41 27.02
C ASN A 346 -4.21 -5.20 28.24
N GLN A 347 -4.77 -6.38 28.51
CA GLN A 347 -4.39 -7.20 29.67
C GLN A 347 -2.96 -7.75 29.54
N GLU A 348 -2.58 -8.19 28.34
CA GLU A 348 -1.25 -8.72 28.00
C GLU A 348 -0.33 -7.66 27.37
N ARG A 349 -0.82 -6.41 27.23
CA ARG A 349 -0.04 -5.25 26.78
C ARG A 349 0.62 -5.47 25.42
N LEU A 350 -0.09 -6.09 24.48
CA LEU A 350 0.43 -6.48 23.16
C LEU A 350 0.93 -5.27 22.33
N TRP A 351 0.39 -4.08 22.61
CA TRP A 351 0.78 -2.83 21.95
C TRP A 351 2.04 -2.15 22.50
N ARG A 352 2.62 -2.59 23.63
CA ARG A 352 3.80 -1.93 24.22
C ARG A 352 5.06 -2.15 23.41
N LEU A 353 6.07 -1.30 23.58
CA LEU A 353 7.34 -1.44 22.88
C LEU A 353 8.19 -2.57 23.47
N TRP A 354 9.06 -3.20 22.68
CA TRP A 354 9.96 -4.24 23.18
C TRP A 354 10.88 -3.74 24.30
N GLN A 355 11.34 -2.50 24.21
CA GLN A 355 12.27 -1.86 25.14
C GLN A 355 11.62 -1.52 26.49
N GLU A 356 10.29 -1.46 26.57
CA GLU A 356 9.55 -1.26 27.82
C GLU A 356 9.49 -2.54 28.68
N ARG A 357 10.21 -3.60 28.27
CA ARG A 357 10.31 -4.85 29.00
C ARG A 357 11.02 -4.64 30.34
N ASP A 358 10.28 -4.86 31.43
CA ASP A 358 10.88 -5.27 32.69
C ASP A 358 11.20 -6.77 32.59
N ALA A 359 12.41 -7.18 33.01
CA ALA A 359 12.81 -8.59 33.05
C ALA A 359 11.87 -9.45 33.93
N SER A 360 11.05 -8.82 34.76
CA SER A 360 10.07 -9.46 35.63
C SER A 360 8.62 -9.41 35.12
N ASP A 361 8.32 -8.82 33.95
CA ASP A 361 6.94 -8.74 33.42
C ASP A 361 6.49 -10.11 32.84
N PRO A 362 5.61 -10.85 33.53
CA PRO A 362 5.22 -12.20 33.11
C PRO A 362 4.08 -12.18 32.08
N LEU A 363 3.56 -10.99 31.70
CA LEU A 363 2.30 -10.85 30.97
C LEU A 363 2.46 -10.66 29.47
N ARG A 364 3.68 -10.66 28.92
CA ARG A 364 3.89 -10.44 27.48
C ARG A 364 3.91 -11.74 26.69
N ALA A 365 2.98 -11.86 25.75
CA ALA A 365 2.93 -12.95 24.77
C ALA A 365 4.22 -13.05 23.94
N ALA A 366 4.82 -14.25 23.89
CA ALA A 366 6.00 -14.54 23.06
C ALA A 366 5.65 -14.83 21.59
N TRP A 367 4.36 -14.99 21.26
CA TRP A 367 3.89 -15.34 19.91
C TRP A 367 3.65 -14.13 19.01
N ALA A 368 3.48 -12.93 19.58
CA ALA A 368 3.24 -11.70 18.83
C ALA A 368 4.52 -10.87 18.68
N LEU A 369 4.75 -10.35 17.48
CA LEU A 369 5.81 -9.39 17.19
C LEU A 369 5.45 -8.03 17.78
N PRO A 370 6.35 -7.43 18.57
CA PRO A 370 6.12 -6.14 19.19
C PRO A 370 6.21 -5.00 18.16
N PRO A 371 5.48 -3.90 18.33
CA PRO A 371 5.69 -2.70 17.53
C PRO A 371 7.07 -2.08 17.80
N LEU A 372 7.57 -1.31 16.83
CA LEU A 372 8.85 -0.62 16.90
C LEU A 372 8.80 0.64 17.77
N ALA A 373 7.72 1.42 17.61
CA ALA A 373 7.53 2.70 18.28
C ALA A 373 6.06 3.09 18.31
N HIS A 374 5.74 4.07 19.15
CA HIS A 374 4.47 4.80 19.10
C HIS A 374 4.71 6.17 18.46
N VAL A 375 4.42 6.26 17.16
CA VAL A 375 4.48 7.49 16.38
C VAL A 375 3.08 7.74 15.84
N SER A 376 2.67 9.02 15.78
CA SER A 376 1.30 9.42 15.40
C SER A 376 0.23 8.98 16.42
N SER A 377 -0.97 9.55 16.30
CA SER A 377 -2.19 9.08 16.96
C SER A 377 -3.29 8.66 15.97
N GLY A 378 -3.10 8.86 14.67
CA GLY A 378 -3.99 8.43 13.60
C GLY A 378 -3.25 8.26 12.28
N PRO A 379 -2.39 7.23 12.14
CA PRO A 379 -1.65 7.01 10.91
C PRO A 379 -2.60 6.70 9.73
N SER A 380 -2.45 7.42 8.62
CA SER A 380 -3.28 7.25 7.42
C SER A 380 -2.51 7.03 6.12
N GLY A 381 -1.28 7.54 6.02
CA GLY A 381 -0.41 7.42 4.85
C GLY A 381 1.05 7.38 5.28
N ILE A 382 1.90 6.61 4.60
CA ILE A 382 3.34 6.53 4.90
C ILE A 382 4.15 6.30 3.63
N VAL A 383 5.25 7.03 3.48
CA VAL A 383 6.19 6.85 2.36
C VAL A 383 7.63 6.99 2.82
N ALA A 384 8.52 6.20 2.24
CA ALA A 384 9.97 6.37 2.41
C ALA A 384 10.51 7.37 1.37
N TYR A 385 11.43 8.23 1.76
CA TYR A 385 12.05 9.17 0.83
C TYR A 385 12.73 8.42 -0.34
N PRO A 386 12.38 8.72 -1.62
CA PRO A 386 12.86 7.93 -2.76
C PRO A 386 14.32 8.20 -3.09
N GLY A 387 14.88 9.33 -2.67
CA GLY A 387 16.32 9.63 -2.74
C GLY A 387 16.70 10.90 -3.49
N LEU A 388 15.83 11.43 -4.36
CA LEU A 388 16.02 12.71 -5.06
C LEU A 388 14.84 13.66 -4.81
N GLY A 389 15.13 14.97 -4.86
CA GLY A 389 14.15 16.05 -4.65
C GLY A 389 14.45 16.90 -3.41
N PHE A 390 15.02 16.31 -2.35
CA PHE A 390 15.46 16.95 -1.10
C PHE A 390 16.96 16.71 -0.84
N ASP A 391 17.51 17.37 0.18
CA ASP A 391 18.91 17.23 0.60
C ASP A 391 19.23 15.80 1.11
N ALA A 392 20.50 15.43 1.11
CA ALA A 392 20.98 14.10 1.50
C ALA A 392 20.67 13.73 2.96
N GLU A 393 20.39 14.71 3.84
CA GLU A 393 19.98 14.45 5.22
C GLU A 393 18.64 13.69 5.33
N TRP A 394 17.80 13.80 4.30
CA TRP A 394 16.49 13.15 4.18
C TRP A 394 16.59 11.69 3.74
N GLN A 395 17.78 11.21 3.40
CA GLN A 395 17.98 9.78 3.16
C GLN A 395 17.63 8.97 4.41
N ASP A 396 16.93 7.86 4.16
CA ASP A 396 16.36 6.94 5.16
C ASP A 396 15.24 7.53 6.04
N HIS A 397 14.70 8.71 5.69
CA HIS A 397 13.48 9.20 6.33
C HIS A 397 12.22 8.54 5.78
N PHE A 398 11.26 8.40 6.68
CA PHE A 398 9.86 8.13 6.40
C PHE A 398 9.06 9.39 6.68
N PHE A 399 7.99 9.58 5.91
CA PHE A 399 6.98 10.61 6.12
C PHE A 399 5.65 9.94 6.38
N LEU A 400 4.98 10.29 7.48
CA LEU A 400 3.75 9.67 7.95
C LEU A 400 2.66 10.71 8.18
N CYS A 401 1.49 10.50 7.58
CA CYS A 401 0.29 11.28 7.86
C CYS A 401 -0.23 10.97 9.26
N ASP A 402 -0.41 12.00 10.09
CA ASP A 402 -1.04 11.95 11.41
C ASP A 402 -2.40 12.64 11.32
N PHE A 403 -3.43 11.88 10.96
CA PHE A 403 -4.81 12.32 10.74
C PHE A 403 -5.60 12.30 12.06
N LEU A 404 -6.02 13.47 12.54
CA LEU A 404 -6.74 13.64 13.81
C LEU A 404 -8.11 14.33 13.65
N GLY A 405 -8.64 14.36 12.42
CA GLY A 405 -9.96 14.92 12.09
C GLY A 405 -10.05 16.45 12.05
N ASP A 406 -8.95 17.14 12.36
CA ASP A 406 -8.84 18.59 12.28
C ASP A 406 -7.45 18.97 11.75
N ALA A 407 -7.39 19.92 10.81
CA ALA A 407 -6.14 20.31 10.16
C ALA A 407 -5.13 20.90 11.16
N LEU A 408 -5.57 21.70 12.15
CA LEU A 408 -4.66 22.31 13.13
C LEU A 408 -4.05 21.26 14.08
N ALA A 409 -4.78 20.17 14.32
CA ALA A 409 -4.28 19.04 15.08
C ALA A 409 -3.40 18.11 14.25
N SER A 410 -3.56 18.09 12.93
CA SER A 410 -2.99 17.09 12.03
C SER A 410 -1.75 17.59 11.29
N ARG A 411 -0.96 16.64 10.75
CA ARG A 411 0.40 16.91 10.25
C ARG A 411 0.97 15.74 9.45
N ILE A 412 2.02 16.00 8.70
CA ILE A 412 2.99 14.99 8.26
C ILE A 412 4.14 14.97 9.26
N LEU A 413 4.43 13.81 9.85
CA LEU A 413 5.61 13.55 10.68
C LEU A 413 6.74 12.99 9.82
N SER A 414 7.97 13.40 10.09
CA SER A 414 9.19 12.78 9.55
C SER A 414 9.93 12.04 10.67
N PHE A 415 10.56 10.90 10.34
CA PHE A 415 11.39 10.13 11.26
C PHE A 415 12.32 9.18 10.50
N LYS A 416 13.34 8.65 11.18
CA LYS A 416 14.22 7.60 10.66
C LYS A 416 13.98 6.25 11.35
N LEU A 417 14.21 5.18 10.60
CA LEU A 417 14.31 3.82 11.11
C LEU A 417 15.77 3.36 11.06
N GLU A 418 16.39 3.24 12.22
CA GLU A 418 17.80 2.87 12.36
C GLU A 418 17.92 1.42 12.82
N ARG A 419 18.78 0.64 12.14
CA ARG A 419 19.06 -0.74 12.53
C ARG A 419 19.59 -0.81 13.96
N ASP A 420 18.95 -1.64 14.79
CA ASP A 420 19.34 -1.95 16.16
C ASP A 420 19.40 -3.48 16.34
N GLY A 421 20.58 -4.05 16.09
CA GLY A 421 20.78 -5.50 16.04
C GLY A 421 19.92 -6.15 14.94
N ALA A 422 19.05 -7.09 15.34
CA ALA A 422 18.09 -7.74 14.46
C ALA A 422 16.75 -6.97 14.36
N ASN A 423 16.66 -5.76 14.93
CA ASN A 423 15.46 -4.94 14.98
C ASN A 423 15.72 -3.52 14.45
N TYR A 424 14.76 -2.62 14.64
CA TYR A 424 14.87 -1.20 14.37
C TYR A 424 14.53 -0.37 15.60
N SER A 425 15.12 0.83 15.64
CA SER A 425 14.73 1.92 16.52
C SER A 425 14.25 3.10 15.69
N VAL A 426 13.32 3.89 16.23
CA VAL A 426 12.84 5.13 15.61
C VAL A 426 13.58 6.32 16.20
N SER A 427 14.09 7.20 15.36
CA SER A 427 14.79 8.43 15.75
C SER A 427 14.26 9.64 14.98
N GLY A 428 14.54 10.85 15.50
CA GLY A 428 14.30 12.09 14.76
C GLY A 428 12.84 12.43 14.45
N VAL A 429 11.89 11.93 15.24
CA VAL A 429 10.45 12.22 15.03
C VAL A 429 10.19 13.72 15.16
N ALA A 430 9.78 14.36 14.06
CA ALA A 430 9.47 15.78 14.03
C ALA A 430 8.37 16.10 13.00
N PRO A 431 7.51 17.10 13.25
CA PRO A 431 6.58 17.61 12.24
C PRO A 431 7.34 18.17 11.02
N PHE A 432 6.89 17.79 9.82
CA PHE A 432 7.44 18.25 8.55
C PHE A 432 6.47 19.20 7.82
N VAL A 433 5.18 18.84 7.80
CA VAL A 433 4.08 19.71 7.37
C VAL A 433 3.03 19.73 8.48
N THR A 434 2.47 20.89 8.80
CA THR A 434 1.40 21.04 9.80
C THR A 434 0.27 21.90 9.27
N GLU A 435 -0.89 21.86 9.93
CA GLU A 435 -2.08 22.61 9.51
C GLU A 435 -2.66 22.10 8.18
N VAL A 436 -2.60 20.77 8.04
CA VAL A 436 -3.16 19.94 6.97
C VAL A 436 -3.91 18.79 7.64
N LEU A 437 -4.93 18.22 6.99
CA LEU A 437 -5.61 16.99 7.40
C LEU A 437 -5.26 15.87 6.39
N PRO A 438 -4.03 15.32 6.45
CA PRO A 438 -3.49 14.53 5.36
C PRO A 438 -4.02 13.10 5.40
N THR A 439 -4.54 12.62 4.29
CA THR A 439 -4.97 11.22 4.14
C THR A 439 -3.84 10.36 3.61
N ASP A 440 -3.05 10.87 2.67
CA ASP A 440 -1.94 10.15 2.05
C ASP A 440 -0.81 11.09 1.60
N VAL A 441 0.38 10.53 1.38
CA VAL A 441 1.60 11.24 0.98
C VAL A 441 2.48 10.37 0.09
N ASP A 442 2.95 10.92 -1.04
CA ASP A 442 3.90 10.28 -1.95
C ASP A 442 4.86 11.32 -2.57
N PHE A 443 5.78 10.90 -3.42
CA PHE A 443 6.71 11.74 -4.16
C PHE A 443 6.51 11.61 -5.66
N ASP A 444 6.43 12.74 -6.36
CA ASP A 444 6.47 12.75 -7.82
C ASP A 444 7.91 12.56 -8.35
N TYR A 445 8.06 12.53 -9.67
CA TYR A 445 9.36 12.42 -10.34
C TYR A 445 10.03 13.78 -10.61
N SER A 446 9.31 14.87 -10.31
CA SER A 446 9.78 16.25 -10.45
C SER A 446 10.33 16.82 -9.13
N GLY A 447 10.46 16.00 -8.08
CA GLY A 447 11.06 16.37 -6.80
C GLY A 447 10.10 17.00 -5.79
N HIS A 448 8.79 16.84 -5.97
CA HIS A 448 7.79 17.27 -5.00
C HIS A 448 7.30 16.09 -4.15
N MET A 449 7.13 16.33 -2.86
CA MET A 449 6.19 15.59 -2.04
C MET A 449 4.78 16.03 -2.40
N VAL A 450 3.87 15.08 -2.62
CA VAL A 450 2.45 15.27 -2.94
C VAL A 450 1.65 14.77 -1.74
N ILE A 451 0.67 15.55 -1.29
CA ILE A 451 -0.15 15.24 -0.10
C ILE A 451 -1.62 15.35 -0.49
N SER A 452 -2.42 14.33 -0.21
CA SER A 452 -3.88 14.47 -0.22
C SER A 452 -4.40 14.92 1.14
N ASP A 453 -5.37 15.84 1.13
CA ASP A 453 -5.97 16.42 2.33
C ASP A 453 -7.51 16.30 2.27
N TRP A 454 -8.10 15.75 3.32
CA TRP A 454 -9.55 15.48 3.45
C TRP A 454 -10.41 16.74 3.65
N ASP A 455 -9.79 17.89 3.85
CA ASP A 455 -10.39 19.07 4.42
C ASP A 455 -10.71 18.92 5.92
N ALA A 456 -11.93 18.55 6.34
CA ALA A 456 -12.32 18.62 7.75
C ALA A 456 -13.19 17.45 8.23
N GLY A 457 -12.99 17.05 9.48
CA GLY A 457 -13.78 16.02 10.15
C GLY A 457 -13.39 14.60 9.74
N TRP A 458 -14.36 13.69 9.85
CA TRP A 458 -14.22 12.25 9.59
C TRP A 458 -15.28 11.72 8.61
N GLU A 459 -16.10 12.62 8.08
CA GLU A 459 -17.24 12.34 7.20
C GLU A 459 -16.99 13.01 5.86
N SER A 460 -17.56 12.44 4.78
CA SER A 460 -17.51 13.05 3.46
C SER A 460 -18.22 14.40 3.51
N ASN A 461 -17.48 15.45 3.14
CA ASN A 461 -17.95 16.83 3.14
C ASN A 461 -17.97 17.41 1.70
N GLY A 462 -17.56 16.62 0.70
CA GLY A 462 -17.50 17.00 -0.70
C GLY A 462 -16.37 17.99 -0.99
N ARG A 463 -15.39 18.07 -0.10
CA ARG A 463 -14.20 18.92 -0.18
C ARG A 463 -12.93 18.08 -0.12
N GLY A 464 -11.82 18.63 -0.58
CA GLY A 464 -10.53 17.97 -0.62
C GLY A 464 -9.49 18.76 -1.39
N GLN A 465 -8.23 18.58 -1.02
CA GLN A 465 -7.10 19.26 -1.65
C GLN A 465 -5.95 18.31 -1.94
N ILE A 466 -5.14 18.68 -2.93
CA ILE A 466 -3.81 18.13 -3.18
C ILE A 466 -2.80 19.26 -3.00
N TYR A 467 -1.82 19.06 -2.11
CA TYR A 467 -0.71 19.97 -1.90
C TYR A 467 0.57 19.42 -2.50
N ARG A 468 1.49 20.31 -2.89
CA ARG A 468 2.89 19.94 -3.15
C ARG A 468 3.82 20.65 -2.18
N VAL A 469 4.88 19.97 -1.78
CA VAL A 469 5.97 20.50 -0.95
C VAL A 469 7.31 20.16 -1.59
N TRP A 470 8.22 21.12 -1.70
CA TRP A 470 9.53 20.90 -2.31
C TRP A 470 10.63 21.74 -1.66
N ASP A 471 11.88 21.30 -1.78
CA ASP A 471 13.05 22.15 -1.53
C ASP A 471 13.41 22.90 -2.84
N PRO A 472 13.28 24.24 -2.89
CA PRO A 472 13.58 25.03 -4.10
C PRO A 472 15.01 24.86 -4.64
N LYS A 473 15.94 24.33 -3.85
CA LYS A 473 17.31 24.06 -4.30
C LYS A 473 17.40 22.92 -5.31
N PHE A 474 16.42 22.00 -5.34
CA PHE A 474 16.56 20.72 -6.04
C PHE A 474 15.58 20.52 -7.21
N VAL A 475 14.36 21.05 -7.13
CA VAL A 475 13.27 20.83 -8.12
C VAL A 475 13.69 21.14 -9.58
N ASP A 476 14.55 22.15 -9.78
CA ASP A 476 15.08 22.55 -11.10
C ASP A 476 16.52 22.11 -11.35
N THR A 477 17.02 21.11 -10.64
CA THR A 477 18.38 20.61 -10.86
C THR A 477 18.42 19.59 -11.99
N LYS A 478 19.60 19.40 -12.60
CA LYS A 478 19.77 18.40 -13.65
C LYS A 478 19.38 16.98 -13.19
N PRO A 479 19.78 16.49 -11.99
CA PRO A 479 19.40 15.15 -11.55
C PRO A 479 17.88 14.93 -11.45
N VAL A 480 17.12 15.93 -10.98
CA VAL A 480 15.66 15.82 -10.88
C VAL A 480 14.99 15.88 -12.26
N ARG A 481 15.48 16.72 -13.17
CA ARG A 481 14.99 16.70 -14.56
C ARG A 481 15.31 15.39 -15.29
N ASP A 482 16.52 14.85 -15.10
CA ASP A 482 16.91 13.58 -15.69
C ASP A 482 16.04 12.43 -15.15
N LEU A 483 15.64 12.49 -13.87
CA LEU A 483 14.71 11.53 -13.25
C LEU A 483 13.34 11.58 -13.92
N ASP A 484 12.72 12.75 -14.03
CA ASP A 484 11.41 12.92 -14.70
C ASP A 484 11.45 12.43 -16.15
N GLU A 485 12.49 12.82 -16.91
CA GLU A 485 12.67 12.37 -18.30
C GLU A 485 12.84 10.85 -18.40
N LEU A 486 13.65 10.24 -17.51
CA LEU A 486 13.88 8.80 -17.51
C LEU A 486 12.60 8.01 -17.20
N MET A 487 11.83 8.44 -16.20
CA MET A 487 10.57 7.78 -15.83
C MET A 487 9.55 7.86 -16.97
N ARG A 488 9.40 9.03 -17.60
CA ARG A 488 8.53 9.23 -18.76
C ARG A 488 8.94 8.38 -19.96
N ARG A 489 10.24 8.30 -20.24
CA ARG A 489 10.79 7.51 -21.36
C ARG A 489 10.63 6.00 -21.13
N GLY A 490 10.72 5.58 -19.88
CA GLY A 490 10.66 4.18 -19.49
C GLY A 490 11.96 3.40 -19.76
N PHE A 491 11.94 2.12 -19.38
CA PHE A 491 13.13 1.27 -19.26
C PHE A 491 13.19 0.14 -20.32
N LYS A 492 12.05 -0.20 -20.93
CA LYS A 492 11.89 -1.35 -21.84
C LYS A 492 12.83 -1.31 -23.06
N SER A 493 13.14 -0.13 -23.58
CA SER A 493 13.98 0.05 -24.77
C SER A 493 15.48 0.22 -24.47
N MET A 494 15.88 0.23 -23.20
CA MET A 494 17.28 0.41 -22.80
C MET A 494 18.07 -0.90 -22.97
N ASP A 495 19.36 -0.82 -23.29
CA ASP A 495 20.25 -1.98 -23.26
C ASP A 495 20.57 -2.41 -21.82
N ASP A 496 21.08 -3.64 -21.66
CA ASP A 496 21.35 -4.21 -20.33
C ASP A 496 22.44 -3.44 -19.59
N ASP A 497 23.48 -2.94 -20.28
CA ASP A 497 24.57 -2.18 -19.67
C ASP A 497 24.06 -0.88 -19.04
N ALA A 498 23.15 -0.18 -19.73
CA ALA A 498 22.50 1.01 -19.22
C ALA A 498 21.59 0.67 -18.02
N LEU A 499 20.83 -0.43 -18.07
CA LEU A 499 20.00 -0.87 -16.94
C LEU A 499 20.83 -1.25 -15.71
N VAL A 500 21.93 -1.98 -15.89
CA VAL A 500 22.86 -2.34 -14.80
C VAL A 500 23.45 -1.08 -14.15
N THR A 501 23.83 -0.09 -14.96
CA THR A 501 24.31 1.21 -14.44
C THR A 501 23.28 1.90 -13.54
N LEU A 502 21.99 1.77 -13.86
CA LEU A 502 20.90 2.36 -13.09
C LEU A 502 20.62 1.64 -11.76
N LEU A 503 21.17 0.45 -11.51
CA LEU A 503 21.04 -0.24 -10.22
C LEU A 503 21.79 0.47 -9.08
N ALA A 504 22.70 1.40 -9.40
CA ALA A 504 23.37 2.29 -8.44
C ALA A 504 22.76 3.70 -8.38
N HIS A 505 21.64 3.95 -9.07
CA HIS A 505 21.05 5.28 -9.17
C HIS A 505 20.62 5.82 -7.79
N ALA A 506 20.69 7.14 -7.57
CA ALA A 506 20.37 7.75 -6.27
C ALA A 506 18.91 7.55 -5.84
N ASP A 507 17.97 7.61 -6.80
CA ASP A 507 16.54 7.36 -6.59
C ASP A 507 16.21 5.86 -6.64
N MET A 508 15.56 5.34 -5.58
CA MET A 508 15.18 3.93 -5.45
C MET A 508 14.21 3.47 -6.53
N ARG A 509 13.30 4.34 -6.98
CA ARG A 509 12.29 3.98 -7.98
C ARG A 509 12.98 3.66 -9.30
N VAL A 510 14.01 4.43 -9.67
CA VAL A 510 14.84 4.14 -10.86
C VAL A 510 15.57 2.79 -10.72
N ARG A 511 16.17 2.50 -9.55
CA ARG A 511 16.84 1.22 -9.31
C ARG A 511 15.86 0.05 -9.44
N LEU A 512 14.67 0.18 -8.85
CA LEU A 512 13.60 -0.83 -8.93
C LEU A 512 13.15 -1.05 -10.38
N ARG A 513 12.88 0.01 -11.14
CA ARG A 513 12.45 -0.14 -12.54
C ARG A 513 13.50 -0.78 -13.43
N ALA A 514 14.77 -0.42 -13.24
CA ALA A 514 15.87 -1.06 -13.96
C ALA A 514 16.01 -2.54 -13.59
N GLN A 515 15.93 -2.87 -12.30
CA GLN A 515 15.96 -4.23 -11.80
C GLN A 515 14.81 -5.08 -12.36
N TRP A 516 13.58 -4.58 -12.29
CA TRP A 516 12.40 -5.32 -12.76
C TRP A 516 12.46 -5.54 -14.27
N GLU A 517 12.96 -4.57 -15.03
CA GLU A 517 13.16 -4.75 -16.47
C GLU A 517 14.21 -5.81 -16.78
N LEU A 518 15.37 -5.80 -16.09
CA LEU A 518 16.37 -6.87 -16.22
C LEU A 518 15.79 -8.24 -15.84
N ALA A 519 15.01 -8.31 -14.76
CA ALA A 519 14.38 -9.55 -14.33
C ALA A 519 13.33 -10.05 -15.33
N ARG A 520 12.56 -9.15 -15.94
CA ARG A 520 11.57 -9.45 -16.97
C ARG A 520 12.19 -10.03 -18.24
N ARG A 521 13.46 -9.69 -18.54
CA ARG A 521 14.24 -10.29 -19.64
C ARG A 521 14.66 -11.74 -19.34
N GLY A 522 14.43 -12.23 -18.12
CA GLY A 522 14.67 -13.63 -17.75
C GLY A 522 16.14 -14.02 -17.96
N PRO A 523 16.42 -15.14 -18.66
CA PRO A 523 17.79 -15.58 -18.93
C PRO A 523 18.68 -14.55 -19.63
N ASP A 524 18.11 -13.64 -20.43
CA ASP A 524 18.90 -12.65 -21.18
C ASP A 524 19.40 -11.52 -20.26
N GLY A 525 18.58 -11.09 -19.28
CA GLY A 525 18.98 -10.09 -18.28
C GLY A 525 19.83 -10.65 -17.13
N TRP A 526 19.93 -11.99 -17.02
CA TRP A 526 20.60 -12.67 -15.91
C TRP A 526 22.06 -12.25 -15.73
N ALA A 527 22.82 -12.16 -16.83
CA ALA A 527 24.25 -11.85 -16.77
C ALA A 527 24.51 -10.46 -16.16
N GLY A 528 23.67 -9.47 -16.51
CA GLY A 528 23.74 -8.13 -15.93
C GLY A 528 23.46 -8.12 -14.43
N LEU A 529 22.46 -8.87 -13.98
CA LEU A 529 22.12 -9.00 -12.56
C LEU A 529 23.22 -9.70 -11.75
N VAL A 530 23.87 -10.73 -12.30
CA VAL A 530 25.04 -11.36 -11.68
C VAL A 530 26.21 -10.39 -11.60
N ALA A 531 26.49 -9.64 -12.67
CA ALA A 531 27.55 -8.64 -12.66
C ALA A 531 27.31 -7.58 -11.57
N ALA A 532 26.08 -7.08 -11.44
CA ALA A 532 25.70 -6.16 -10.37
C ALA A 532 25.91 -6.76 -8.97
N PHE A 533 25.53 -8.02 -8.76
CA PHE A 533 25.72 -8.71 -7.47
C PHE A 533 27.20 -8.97 -7.12
N VAL A 534 27.97 -9.50 -8.08
CA VAL A 534 29.34 -9.98 -7.86
C VAL A 534 30.34 -8.83 -7.91
N ASP A 535 30.30 -8.06 -9.00
CA ASP A 535 31.29 -7.03 -9.35
C ASP A 535 30.88 -5.61 -8.92
N GLY A 536 29.60 -5.42 -8.58
CA GLY A 536 29.06 -4.14 -8.14
C GLY A 536 29.82 -3.56 -6.95
N LYS A 537 30.08 -2.25 -7.04
CA LYS A 537 30.86 -1.50 -6.03
C LYS A 537 29.96 -0.78 -5.06
N ASP A 538 28.77 -0.41 -5.51
CA ASP A 538 27.76 0.20 -4.65
C ASP A 538 26.95 -0.90 -3.93
N PRO A 539 26.73 -0.80 -2.61
CA PRO A 539 25.93 -1.80 -1.89
C PRO A 539 24.49 -1.92 -2.41
N MET A 540 23.87 -0.83 -2.89
CA MET A 540 22.54 -0.85 -3.48
C MET A 540 22.56 -1.57 -4.83
N GLU A 541 23.56 -1.32 -5.67
CA GLU A 541 23.74 -2.05 -6.94
C GLU A 541 23.75 -3.56 -6.71
N ARG A 542 24.54 -4.02 -5.72
CA ARG A 542 24.62 -5.44 -5.36
C ARG A 542 23.30 -5.98 -4.84
N LEU A 543 22.62 -5.20 -3.99
CA LEU A 543 21.33 -5.59 -3.40
C LEU A 543 20.25 -5.75 -4.46
N HIS A 544 20.14 -4.80 -5.38
CA HIS A 544 19.21 -4.85 -6.50
C HIS A 544 19.54 -6.01 -7.46
N GLY A 545 20.83 -6.31 -7.67
CA GLY A 545 21.26 -7.52 -8.36
C GLY A 545 20.70 -8.80 -7.73
N ILE A 546 20.83 -8.95 -6.41
CA ILE A 546 20.29 -10.12 -5.66
C ILE A 546 18.77 -10.22 -5.80
N TRP A 547 18.05 -9.12 -5.62
CA TRP A 547 16.59 -9.11 -5.75
C TRP A 547 16.13 -9.47 -7.15
N GLY A 548 16.78 -8.92 -8.18
CA GLY A 548 16.49 -9.27 -9.58
C GLY A 548 16.75 -10.74 -9.87
N LEU A 549 17.84 -11.32 -9.39
CA LEU A 549 18.09 -12.76 -9.52
C LEU A 549 16.99 -13.59 -8.86
N GLY A 550 16.55 -13.20 -7.66
CA GLY A 550 15.43 -13.85 -6.97
C GLY A 550 14.12 -13.81 -7.77
N GLN A 551 13.85 -12.70 -8.46
CA GLN A 551 12.70 -12.59 -9.38
C GLN A 551 12.81 -13.56 -10.55
N VAL A 552 13.96 -13.58 -11.22
CA VAL A 552 14.19 -14.46 -12.37
C VAL A 552 14.07 -15.93 -11.96
N MET A 553 14.69 -16.32 -10.84
CA MET A 553 14.62 -17.69 -10.33
C MET A 553 13.19 -18.12 -9.99
N ARG A 554 12.37 -17.19 -9.47
CA ARG A 554 10.96 -17.44 -9.14
C ARG A 554 10.12 -17.61 -10.41
N ALA A 555 10.25 -16.71 -11.37
CA ALA A 555 9.46 -16.69 -12.61
C ALA A 555 9.83 -17.82 -13.58
N HIS A 556 11.11 -18.23 -13.62
CA HIS A 556 11.63 -19.22 -14.57
C HIS A 556 12.06 -20.52 -13.89
N ARG A 557 11.38 -20.89 -12.80
CA ARG A 557 11.67 -22.12 -12.06
C ARG A 557 11.55 -23.35 -12.97
N GLY A 558 12.66 -24.03 -13.21
CA GLY A 558 12.73 -25.21 -14.08
C GLY A 558 13.20 -24.94 -15.51
N ASP A 559 13.52 -23.69 -15.87
CA ASP A 559 14.26 -23.40 -17.11
C ASP A 559 15.69 -24.00 -16.99
N PRO A 560 16.14 -24.86 -17.93
CA PRO A 560 17.48 -25.45 -17.89
C PRO A 560 18.59 -24.39 -17.83
N LYS A 561 18.40 -23.24 -18.50
CA LYS A 561 19.37 -22.15 -18.48
C LYS A 561 19.49 -21.53 -17.10
N ILE A 562 18.45 -21.59 -16.26
CA ILE A 562 18.47 -21.08 -14.88
C ILE A 562 18.94 -22.16 -13.91
N ALA A 563 18.57 -23.43 -14.14
CA ALA A 563 18.98 -24.57 -13.33
C ALA A 563 20.51 -24.74 -13.30
N ASP A 564 21.18 -24.55 -14.46
CA ASP A 564 22.64 -24.56 -14.56
C ASP A 564 23.30 -23.39 -13.84
N ILE A 565 22.56 -22.30 -13.58
CA ILE A 565 23.09 -21.12 -12.89
C ILE A 565 22.83 -21.13 -11.39
N GLY A 566 21.81 -21.87 -10.92
CA GLY A 566 21.56 -22.07 -9.49
C GLY A 566 22.62 -22.90 -8.75
N GLU A 567 23.53 -23.58 -9.48
CA GLU A 567 24.68 -24.30 -8.92
C GLU A 567 25.94 -23.43 -8.75
N LEU A 568 25.96 -22.21 -9.32
CA LEU A 568 27.04 -21.21 -9.22
C LEU A 568 26.79 -20.24 -8.05
#